data_AF-A0A9E4TXC1-F1
#
_entry.id   AF-A0A9E4TXC1-F1
#
_cell.length_a   1.000
_cell.length_b   1.000
_cell.length_c   1.000
_cell.angle_alpha   90.00
_cell.angle_beta   90.00
_cell.angle_gamma   90.00
#
_symmetry.space_group_name_H-M   'P 1'
#
loop_
_entity.id
_entity.type
_entity.pdbx_description
1 polymer ?
#
loop_
_entity_poly.entity_id
_entity_poly.type
_entity_poly.pdbx_seq_one_letter_code
_entity_poly.pdbx_strand_id
1 'polypeptide(L)'
;MSEQQSTSVVTASARNLISPSLQFANYMSLPIPVIGNDRLLFAFLVGRGEAVNPELGYQIWPPSLLALFDAEHGRFHELRAVTPAYFSLDQAVDQPMGKGVPPPEKSTTDYLQNELNLFQCCDSVITAVNTKQAHQNDLKKFDDYFRLLTEETLLPYYQRLCMAKVE
;
A
#
# COMPACT_ATOMS: atom_id res chain seq x y z
N MET A 1 21.20 15.38 15.40
CA MET A 1 20.30 16.05 14.44
C MET A 1 19.32 15.01 13.92
N SER A 2 18.14 14.88 14.52
CA SER A 2 17.18 13.83 14.15
C SER A 2 15.76 14.30 14.48
N GLU A 3 15.33 15.36 13.83
CA GLU A 3 13.93 15.77 13.83
C GLU A 3 13.58 16.17 12.39
N GLN A 4 12.43 15.68 11.92
CA GLN A 4 11.85 15.85 10.57
C GLN A 4 12.31 14.85 9.50
N GLN A 5 12.09 13.56 9.73
CA GLN A 5 11.56 12.77 8.61
C GLN A 5 10.14 13.29 8.35
N SER A 6 9.97 14.14 7.32
CA SER A 6 8.63 14.52 6.84
C SER A 6 7.84 13.24 6.61
N THR A 7 6.91 12.95 7.50
CA THR A 7 5.99 11.82 7.34
C THR A 7 4.98 12.27 6.31
N SER A 8 4.88 11.54 5.21
CA SER A 8 3.89 11.83 4.18
C SER A 8 2.48 11.84 4.78
N VAL A 9 1.59 12.66 4.23
CA VAL A 9 0.20 12.73 4.68
C VAL A 9 -0.46 11.35 4.54
N VAL A 10 -0.14 10.63 3.47
CA VAL A 10 -0.63 9.28 3.23
C VAL A 10 -0.04 8.29 4.25
N THR A 11 1.28 8.32 4.48
CA THR A 11 1.92 7.44 5.48
C THR A 11 1.37 7.70 6.89
N ALA A 12 1.24 8.97 7.27
CA ALA A 12 0.72 9.37 8.58
C ALA A 12 -0.74 8.92 8.76
N SER A 13 -1.56 9.12 7.74
CA SER A 13 -2.97 8.72 7.78
C SER A 13 -3.14 7.20 7.83
N ALA A 14 -2.40 6.46 7.00
CA ALA A 14 -2.40 5.00 7.01
C ALA A 14 -1.90 4.44 8.34
N ARG A 15 -0.77 4.95 8.85
CA ARG A 15 -0.20 4.51 10.13
C ARG A 15 -1.12 4.82 11.31
N ASN A 16 -1.72 6.00 11.37
CA ASN A 16 -2.54 6.40 12.52
C ASN A 16 -3.92 5.71 12.55
N LEU A 17 -4.48 5.35 11.40
CA LEU A 17 -5.83 4.77 11.32
C LEU A 17 -5.85 3.25 11.30
N ILE A 18 -4.86 2.62 10.66
CA ILE A 18 -4.87 1.18 10.37
C ILE A 18 -4.08 0.42 11.44
N SER A 19 -2.90 0.89 11.79
CA SER A 19 -1.93 0.15 12.62
C SER A 19 -2.35 -0.07 14.09
N PRO A 20 -2.95 0.90 14.81
CA PRO A 20 -3.33 0.71 16.21
C PRO A 20 -4.65 -0.03 16.39
N SER A 21 -5.49 0.00 15.36
CA SER A 21 -6.91 -0.40 15.42
C SER A 21 -7.14 -1.88 15.10
N LEU A 22 -6.20 -2.52 14.39
CA LEU A 22 -6.37 -3.84 13.81
C LEU A 22 -5.35 -4.81 14.39
N GLN A 23 -5.66 -5.39 15.56
CA GLN A 23 -4.78 -6.35 16.25
C GLN A 23 -4.42 -7.59 15.41
N PHE A 24 -5.20 -7.91 14.38
CA PHE A 24 -4.99 -9.04 13.48
C PHE A 24 -4.22 -8.70 12.20
N ALA A 25 -4.08 -7.41 11.87
CA ALA A 25 -3.43 -6.97 10.65
C ALA A 25 -2.07 -6.36 10.97
N ASN A 26 -1.01 -7.13 10.73
CA ASN A 26 0.38 -6.74 10.97
C ASN A 26 1.18 -6.58 9.66
N TYR A 27 0.51 -6.67 8.51
CA TYR A 27 1.06 -6.40 7.19
C TYR A 27 0.21 -5.37 6.46
N MET A 28 0.88 -4.42 5.81
CA MET A 28 0.30 -3.42 4.94
C MET A 28 1.19 -3.28 3.69
N SER A 29 0.57 -3.26 2.51
CA SER A 29 1.27 -3.05 1.25
C SER A 29 1.76 -1.61 1.09
N LEU A 30 2.53 -1.37 0.04
CA LEU A 30 2.72 -0.02 -0.50
C LEU A 30 1.37 0.57 -0.95
N PRO A 31 1.21 1.90 -0.98
CA PRO A 31 0.03 2.51 -1.58
C PRO A 31 -0.06 2.12 -3.05
N ILE A 32 -1.27 1.98 -3.57
CA ILE A 32 -1.55 1.71 -4.99
C ILE A 32 -2.49 2.80 -5.50
N PRO A 33 -2.08 3.64 -6.47
CA PRO A 33 -2.98 4.58 -7.11
C PRO A 33 -4.07 3.82 -7.86
N VAL A 34 -5.33 4.10 -7.57
CA VAL A 34 -6.49 3.50 -8.24
C VAL A 34 -7.49 4.59 -8.62
N ILE A 35 -8.22 4.38 -9.72
CA ILE A 35 -9.33 5.25 -10.11
C ILE A 35 -10.62 4.57 -9.66
N GLY A 36 -11.37 5.21 -8.78
CA GLY A 36 -12.69 4.77 -8.35
C GLY A 36 -13.69 5.89 -8.55
N ASN A 37 -14.86 5.66 -9.15
CA ASN A 37 -15.89 6.70 -9.35
C ASN A 37 -15.34 8.07 -9.85
N ASP A 38 -14.46 8.04 -10.86
CA ASP A 38 -13.80 9.21 -11.46
C ASP A 38 -12.89 10.04 -10.53
N ARG A 39 -12.56 9.53 -9.34
CA ARG A 39 -11.59 10.12 -8.39
C ARG A 39 -10.35 9.24 -8.27
N LEU A 40 -9.22 9.89 -8.03
CA LEU A 40 -7.97 9.23 -7.72
C LEU A 40 -7.95 8.88 -6.23
N LEU A 41 -7.68 7.62 -5.92
CA LEU A 41 -7.53 7.09 -4.58
C LEU A 41 -6.15 6.44 -4.42
N PHE A 42 -5.65 6.38 -3.19
CA PHE A 42 -4.55 5.51 -2.80
C PHE A 42 -5.10 4.35 -1.98
N ALA A 43 -4.96 3.14 -2.53
CA ALA A 43 -5.36 1.90 -1.89
C ALA A 43 -4.20 1.26 -1.12
N PHE A 44 -4.51 0.60 -0.01
CA PHE A 44 -3.59 -0.25 0.73
C PHE A 44 -4.24 -1.62 0.94
N LEU A 45 -3.50 -2.67 0.64
CA LEU A 45 -3.85 -4.04 1.01
C LEU A 45 -3.36 -4.29 2.42
N VAL A 46 -4.27 -4.72 3.29
CA VAL A 46 -4.00 -4.90 4.72
C VAL A 46 -4.39 -6.32 5.11
N GLY A 47 -3.51 -6.99 5.86
CA GLY A 47 -3.70 -8.39 6.22
C GLY A 47 -2.63 -8.91 7.16
N ARG A 48 -2.40 -10.23 7.09
CA ARG A 48 -1.45 -10.94 7.94
C ARG A 48 -0.12 -11.14 7.20
N GLY A 49 0.97 -10.86 7.89
CA GLY A 49 2.30 -11.30 7.52
C GLY A 49 3.12 -11.70 8.75
N GLU A 50 3.81 -12.83 8.70
CA GLU A 50 4.42 -13.43 9.88
C GLU A 50 5.76 -14.09 9.55
N ALA A 51 6.72 -13.95 10.47
CA ALA A 51 7.94 -14.74 10.42
C ALA A 51 7.62 -16.17 10.92
N VAL A 52 7.55 -17.13 10.01
CA VAL A 52 7.11 -18.50 10.34
C VAL A 52 8.28 -19.33 10.91
N ASN A 53 9.37 -19.45 10.15
CA ASN A 53 10.60 -20.13 10.56
C ASN A 53 11.77 -19.70 9.65
N PRO A 54 13.03 -20.11 9.91
CA PRO A 54 14.17 -19.71 9.09
C PRO A 54 14.12 -20.15 7.61
N GLU A 55 13.48 -21.29 7.29
CA GLU A 55 13.42 -21.83 5.92
C GLU A 55 12.35 -21.11 5.08
N LEU A 56 11.19 -20.88 5.68
CA LEU A 56 10.04 -20.23 5.07
C LEU A 56 10.16 -18.70 5.12
N GLY A 57 10.90 -18.13 6.08
CA GLY A 57 11.06 -16.69 6.22
C GLY A 57 9.77 -15.97 6.60
N TYR A 58 9.64 -14.72 6.17
CA TYR A 58 8.44 -13.91 6.35
C TYR A 58 7.40 -14.28 5.29
N GLN A 59 6.24 -14.76 5.71
CA GLN A 59 5.14 -15.18 4.85
C GLN A 59 4.02 -14.16 4.87
N ILE A 60 3.35 -13.97 3.74
CA ILE A 60 2.19 -13.06 3.61
C ILE A 60 0.96 -13.88 3.23
N TRP A 61 -0.16 -13.59 3.87
CA TRP A 61 -1.48 -14.18 3.57
C TRP A 61 -2.30 -13.24 2.68
N PRO A 62 -3.35 -13.74 2.03
CA PRO A 62 -4.27 -12.89 1.30
C PRO A 62 -4.74 -11.67 2.09
N PRO A 63 -4.84 -10.49 1.46
CA PRO A 63 -5.40 -9.32 2.08
C PRO A 63 -6.81 -9.60 2.60
N SER A 64 -7.06 -9.26 3.85
CA SER A 64 -8.39 -9.32 4.48
C SER A 64 -9.10 -7.98 4.45
N LEU A 65 -8.35 -6.90 4.17
CA LEU A 65 -8.82 -5.52 4.21
C LEU A 65 -8.25 -4.72 3.04
N LEU A 66 -9.06 -3.81 2.52
CA LEU A 66 -8.68 -2.79 1.54
C LEU A 66 -8.95 -1.42 2.16
N ALA A 67 -7.89 -0.66 2.43
CA ALA A 67 -8.02 0.71 2.93
C ALA A 67 -7.86 1.70 1.77
N LEU A 68 -8.76 2.67 1.67
CA LEU A 68 -8.80 3.66 0.60
C LEU A 68 -8.61 5.05 1.17
N PHE A 69 -7.74 5.84 0.53
CA PHE A 69 -7.48 7.23 0.86
C PHE A 69 -7.78 8.10 -0.36
N ASP A 70 -8.56 9.15 -0.15
CA ASP A 70 -8.94 10.09 -1.19
C ASP A 70 -7.80 11.08 -1.47
N ALA A 71 -7.38 11.16 -2.73
CA ALA A 71 -6.32 12.07 -3.14
C ALA A 71 -6.77 13.54 -3.21
N GLU A 72 -8.07 13.83 -3.32
CA GLU A 72 -8.61 15.20 -3.35
C GLU A 72 -8.58 15.86 -1.95
N HIS A 73 -8.69 15.06 -0.90
CA HIS A 73 -8.75 15.59 0.46
C HIS A 73 -7.55 15.15 1.31
N GLY A 74 -6.73 14.21 0.82
CA GLY A 74 -5.67 13.57 1.60
C GLY A 74 -6.21 12.87 2.84
N ARG A 75 -7.43 12.33 2.76
CA ARG A 75 -8.17 11.77 3.91
C ARG A 75 -8.52 10.32 3.67
N PHE A 76 -8.59 9.56 4.75
CA PHE A 76 -9.15 8.23 4.73
C PHE A 76 -10.60 8.26 4.23
N HIS A 77 -10.89 7.37 3.29
CA HIS A 77 -12.18 7.26 2.63
C HIS A 77 -12.97 6.05 3.14
N GLU A 78 -12.37 4.86 3.09
CA GLU A 78 -13.06 3.61 3.41
C GLU A 78 -12.07 2.54 3.89
N LEU A 79 -12.51 1.66 4.79
CA LEU A 79 -11.86 0.38 5.09
C LEU A 79 -12.87 -0.73 4.80
N ARG A 80 -12.58 -1.53 3.78
CA ARG A 80 -13.46 -2.60 3.30
C ARG A 80 -12.90 -3.97 3.67
N ALA A 81 -13.73 -4.85 4.21
CA ALA A 81 -13.39 -6.26 4.33
C ALA A 81 -13.39 -6.92 2.95
N VAL A 82 -12.31 -7.64 2.63
CA VAL A 82 -12.12 -8.28 1.33
C VAL A 82 -11.62 -9.72 1.50
N THR A 83 -11.78 -10.49 0.44
CA THR A 83 -11.22 -11.84 0.27
C THR A 83 -10.62 -11.93 -1.13
N PRO A 84 -9.83 -12.98 -1.48
CA PRO A 84 -9.34 -13.19 -2.83
C PRO A 84 -10.43 -13.10 -3.91
N ALA A 85 -11.65 -13.56 -3.60
CA ALA A 85 -12.79 -13.49 -4.51
C ALA A 85 -13.18 -12.05 -4.90
N TYR A 86 -13.00 -11.06 -4.01
CA TYR A 86 -13.19 -9.64 -4.33
C TYR A 86 -12.31 -9.20 -5.50
N PHE A 87 -11.11 -9.75 -5.59
CA PHE A 87 -10.14 -9.48 -6.65
C PHE A 87 -10.25 -10.45 -7.83
N SER A 88 -11.28 -11.30 -7.87
CA SER A 88 -11.40 -12.39 -8.86
C SER A 88 -10.19 -13.33 -8.88
N LEU A 89 -9.68 -13.66 -7.69
CA LEU A 89 -8.59 -14.61 -7.49
C LEU A 89 -9.13 -15.86 -6.78
N ASP A 90 -8.73 -17.03 -7.27
CA ASP A 90 -9.01 -18.32 -6.64
C ASP A 90 -7.82 -18.70 -5.73
N GLN A 91 -7.83 -18.18 -4.50
CA GLN A 91 -6.81 -18.43 -3.49
C GLN A 91 -7.47 -18.70 -2.13
N ALA A 92 -6.89 -19.60 -1.33
CA ALA A 92 -7.37 -19.91 0.00
C ALA A 92 -7.02 -18.77 0.98
N VAL A 93 -8.01 -18.29 1.75
CA VAL A 93 -7.87 -17.16 2.68
C VAL A 93 -6.92 -17.42 3.85
N ASP A 94 -6.75 -18.69 4.22
CA ASP A 94 -6.01 -19.14 5.39
C ASP A 94 -4.61 -19.68 5.06
N GLN A 95 -4.25 -19.70 3.77
CA GLN A 95 -2.93 -20.16 3.31
C GLN A 95 -2.00 -18.98 2.97
N PRO A 96 -0.70 -19.07 3.30
CA PRO A 96 0.24 -18.07 2.86
C PRO A 96 0.38 -18.09 1.34
N MET A 97 0.44 -16.91 0.73
CA MET A 97 0.63 -16.74 -0.70
C MET A 97 2.10 -16.89 -1.11
N GLY A 98 3.02 -16.72 -0.16
CA GLY A 98 4.45 -16.82 -0.40
C GLY A 98 5.28 -15.91 0.49
N LYS A 99 6.59 -15.86 0.16
CA LYS A 99 7.56 -15.04 0.87
C LYS A 99 7.31 -13.56 0.60
N GLY A 100 7.35 -12.76 1.66
CA GLY A 100 7.43 -11.31 1.62
C GLY A 100 8.82 -10.82 1.99
N VAL A 101 9.03 -9.51 1.90
CA VAL A 101 10.25 -8.86 2.38
C VAL A 101 10.21 -8.82 3.91
N PRO A 102 11.19 -9.44 4.60
CA PRO A 102 11.17 -9.54 6.05
C PRO A 102 11.43 -8.16 6.70
N PRO A 103 10.92 -7.94 7.93
CA PRO A 103 11.06 -6.65 8.63
C PRO A 103 12.50 -6.08 8.73
N PRO A 104 13.56 -6.90 8.92
CA PRO A 104 14.94 -6.39 8.91
C PRO A 104 15.34 -5.77 7.57
N GLU A 105 14.92 -6.34 6.45
CA GLU A 105 15.20 -5.80 5.11
C GLU A 105 14.43 -4.49 4.87
N LYS A 106 13.17 -4.42 5.34
CA LYS A 106 12.38 -3.18 5.33
C LYS A 106 12.96 -2.07 6.21
N SER A 107 13.87 -2.41 7.13
CA SER A 107 14.52 -1.47 8.04
C SER A 107 15.87 -0.96 7.51
N THR A 108 16.30 -1.39 6.33
CA THR A 108 17.52 -0.88 5.69
C THR A 108 17.34 0.57 5.24
N THR A 109 18.42 1.36 5.28
CA THR A 109 18.39 2.76 4.86
C THR A 109 17.88 2.90 3.43
N ASP A 110 18.32 2.03 2.52
CA ASP A 110 17.92 2.07 1.11
C ASP A 110 16.43 1.79 0.92
N TYR A 111 15.88 0.80 1.65
CA TYR A 111 14.46 0.51 1.61
C TYR A 111 13.65 1.71 2.14
N LEU A 112 14.03 2.22 3.32
CA LEU A 112 13.34 3.35 3.95
C LEU A 112 13.40 4.62 3.10
N GLN A 113 14.53 4.87 2.43
CA GLN A 113 14.68 6.03 1.54
C GLN A 113 13.81 5.90 0.29
N ASN A 114 13.77 4.72 -0.33
CA ASN A 114 12.89 4.48 -1.47
C ASN A 114 11.42 4.53 -1.08
N GLU A 115 11.06 3.97 0.08
CA GLU A 115 9.70 4.03 0.61
C GLU A 115 9.28 5.48 0.87
N LEU A 116 10.15 6.28 1.48
CA LEU A 116 9.92 7.71 1.67
C LEU A 116 9.71 8.44 0.34
N ASN A 117 10.55 8.19 -0.66
CA ASN A 117 10.43 8.82 -1.98
C ASN A 117 9.12 8.44 -2.67
N LEU A 118 8.68 7.18 -2.54
CA LEU A 118 7.40 6.70 -3.04
C LEU A 118 6.24 7.46 -2.41
N PHE A 119 6.25 7.60 -1.08
CA PHE A 119 5.21 8.33 -0.35
C PHE A 119 5.20 9.83 -0.64
N GLN A 120 6.37 10.44 -0.86
CA GLN A 120 6.45 11.82 -1.32
C GLN A 120 5.81 12.01 -2.70
N CYS A 121 5.94 11.03 -3.60
CA CYS A 121 5.21 11.07 -4.88
C CYS A 121 3.70 11.08 -4.65
N CYS A 122 3.18 10.31 -3.69
CA CYS A 122 1.75 10.35 -3.34
C CYS A 122 1.33 11.75 -2.85
N ASP A 123 2.11 12.39 -1.98
CA ASP A 123 1.80 13.74 -1.47
C ASP A 123 1.84 14.80 -2.59
N SER A 124 2.80 14.69 -3.52
CA SER A 124 2.86 15.55 -4.70
C SER A 124 1.63 15.37 -5.58
N VAL A 125 1.19 14.14 -5.80
CA VAL A 125 -0.04 13.83 -6.55
C VAL A 125 -1.27 14.42 -5.87
N ILE A 126 -1.41 14.26 -4.55
CA ILE A 126 -2.50 14.88 -3.75
C ILE A 126 -2.50 16.40 -3.95
N THR A 127 -1.33 17.03 -3.80
CA THR A 127 -1.18 18.48 -3.95
C THR A 127 -1.57 18.94 -5.35
N ALA A 128 -1.14 18.21 -6.38
CA ALA A 128 -1.44 18.51 -7.77
C ALA A 128 -2.92 18.34 -8.10
N VAL A 129 -3.58 17.27 -7.59
CA VAL A 129 -5.04 17.10 -7.72
C VAL A 129 -5.77 18.29 -7.10
N ASN A 130 -5.40 18.67 -5.88
CA ASN A 130 -6.06 19.76 -5.14
C ASN A 130 -5.89 21.12 -5.80
N THR A 131 -4.75 21.34 -6.45
CA THR A 131 -4.44 22.58 -7.18
C THR A 131 -4.80 22.51 -8.66
N LYS A 132 -5.44 21.42 -9.12
CA LYS A 132 -5.81 21.18 -10.52
C LYS A 132 -4.62 21.27 -11.48
N GLN A 133 -3.47 20.80 -11.03
CA GLN A 133 -2.22 20.71 -11.79
C GLN A 133 -2.00 19.31 -12.38
N ALA A 134 -1.14 19.24 -13.39
CA ALA A 134 -0.69 18.00 -13.99
C ALA A 134 0.18 17.19 -13.00
N HIS A 135 -0.08 15.89 -12.88
CA HIS A 135 0.57 15.00 -11.90
C HIS A 135 1.17 13.73 -12.54
N GLN A 136 1.22 13.66 -13.87
CA GLN A 136 1.69 12.47 -14.60
C GLN A 136 3.17 12.17 -14.35
N ASN A 137 4.00 13.21 -14.15
CA ASN A 137 5.42 13.02 -13.84
C ASN A 137 5.64 12.43 -12.45
N ASP A 138 4.80 12.79 -11.48
CA ASP A 138 4.88 12.25 -10.12
C ASP A 138 4.36 10.81 -10.08
N LEU A 139 3.30 10.48 -10.83
CA LEU A 139 2.87 9.10 -11.03
C LEU A 139 3.92 8.24 -11.73
N LYS A 140 4.71 8.81 -12.65
CA LYS A 140 5.81 8.10 -13.29
C LYS A 140 6.93 7.77 -12.30
N LYS A 141 7.36 8.75 -11.50
CA LYS A 141 8.36 8.52 -10.43
C LYS A 141 7.84 7.54 -9.39
N PHE A 142 6.56 7.63 -9.06
CA PHE A 142 5.88 6.69 -8.19
C PHE A 142 6.05 5.26 -8.72
N ASP A 143 5.76 5.01 -10.01
CA ASP A 143 5.90 3.68 -10.64
C ASP A 143 7.35 3.17 -10.57
N ASP A 144 8.35 4.05 -10.77
CA ASP A 144 9.76 3.69 -10.63
C ASP A 144 10.09 3.18 -9.21
N TYR A 145 9.68 3.89 -8.16
CA TYR A 145 9.90 3.44 -6.77
C TYR A 145 9.03 2.25 -6.40
N PHE A 146 7.78 2.19 -6.89
CA PHE A 146 6.87 1.09 -6.63
C PHE A 146 7.47 -0.22 -7.14
N ARG A 147 8.04 -0.24 -8.35
CA ARG A 147 8.72 -1.44 -8.90
C ARG A 147 9.91 -1.89 -8.08
N LEU A 148 10.67 -0.96 -7.49
CA LEU A 148 11.83 -1.30 -6.64
C LEU A 148 11.41 -1.96 -5.32
N LEU A 149 10.23 -1.61 -4.80
CA LEU A 149 9.78 -2.00 -3.47
C LEU A 149 8.69 -3.10 -3.51
N THR A 150 8.13 -3.37 -4.68
CA THR A 150 6.99 -4.28 -4.85
C THR A 150 7.33 -5.69 -4.43
N GLU A 151 6.43 -6.29 -3.66
CA GLU A 151 6.49 -7.69 -3.27
C GLU A 151 5.75 -8.52 -4.33
N GLU A 152 6.46 -9.41 -5.02
CA GLU A 152 5.94 -10.22 -6.15
C GLU A 152 4.66 -10.98 -5.78
N THR A 153 4.60 -11.49 -4.54
CA THR A 153 3.47 -12.21 -3.96
C THR A 153 2.15 -11.43 -4.03
N LEU A 154 2.19 -10.10 -4.07
CA LEU A 154 1.00 -9.24 -4.15
C LEU A 154 0.67 -8.75 -5.56
N LEU A 155 1.53 -9.02 -6.56
CA LEU A 155 1.28 -8.59 -7.94
C LEU A 155 -0.11 -8.98 -8.48
N PRO A 156 -0.64 -10.20 -8.21
CA PRO A 156 -1.99 -10.56 -8.68
C PRO A 156 -3.08 -9.63 -8.13
N TYR A 157 -2.93 -9.14 -6.90
CA TYR A 157 -3.89 -8.22 -6.28
C TYR A 157 -3.76 -6.81 -6.85
N TYR A 158 -2.53 -6.32 -7.03
CA TYR A 158 -2.28 -5.01 -7.61
C TYR A 158 -2.84 -4.90 -9.03
N GLN A 159 -2.60 -5.91 -9.87
CA GLN A 159 -3.12 -5.94 -11.23
C GLN A 159 -4.65 -5.87 -11.27
N ARG A 160 -5.32 -6.54 -10.33
CA ARG A 160 -6.79 -6.55 -10.24
C ARG A 160 -7.34 -5.23 -9.71
N LEU A 161 -6.64 -4.57 -8.78
CA LEU A 161 -7.02 -3.25 -8.29
C LEU A 161 -6.92 -2.16 -9.36
N CYS A 162 -5.87 -2.18 -10.21
CA CYS A 162 -5.76 -1.26 -11.34
C CYS A 162 -6.88 -1.43 -12.37
N MET A 163 -7.55 -2.58 -12.38
CA MET A 163 -8.69 -2.90 -13.26
C MET A 163 -10.05 -2.84 -12.54
N ALA A 164 -10.06 -2.72 -11.21
CA ALA A 164 -11.28 -2.75 -10.42
C ALA A 164 -11.93 -1.36 -10.42
N LYS A 165 -13.24 -1.31 -10.68
CA LYS A 165 -14.04 -0.15 -10.30
C LYS A 165 -14.14 -0.15 -8.78
N VAL A 166 -13.34 0.68 -8.12
CA VAL A 166 -13.49 0.94 -6.70
C VAL A 166 -14.67 1.90 -6.56
N GLU A 167 -15.81 1.39 -6.08
CA GLU A 167 -17.01 2.20 -5.81
C GLU A 167 -16.82 3.05 -4.55
#